data_AF-A0A6A5WXR1-F1
#
_entry.id   AF-A0A6A5WXR1-F1
#
_cell.length_a   1.000
_cell.length_b   1.000
_cell.length_c   1.000
_cell.angle_alpha   90.00
_cell.angle_beta   90.00
_cell.angle_gamma   90.00
#
_symmetry.space_group_name_H-M   'P 1'
#
loop_
_entity.id
_entity.type
_entity.pdbx_description
1 polymer ?
#
loop_
_entity_poly.entity_id
_entity_poly.type
_entity_poly.pdbx_seq_one_letter_code
_entity_poly.pdbx_strand_id
1 'polypeptide(L)'
;MTAALYGATVVSHLEVTSLERDANGKLNGAKVKDCVVELNGNKAEEFSIKAKGIINATGPFTDSIRKMDDPSVEEIVAPSSGVHVILPGYFSPANMGLIDPNTSDGRVIFFLPWQGNTIAGTTDSPTNVTQNPVAGEEEIQWILKEVRRYLQPEINVRRGDVLAAWSGIRPLVRDPKASKTEGLVRNHLVTVSDSGLLTCSGGKWTTYRQMAEETVDEAIKIFHLQAKPLVDAPRISGTAVEDEAPLDGTCQTHRVRLIGAHGYSKTLFINLIQHYGVEMEVAKYLCAAYGDRAWTVAALSAPTEQRFPVRGKRISTLYPFIDGEVRYCVRHEYAQTATDVIARRMRLAFLNAQAALEALPLVIDLMSEELNWSEKRKEREWKESVHFLGSMGLPKGKLTLTRKEVESGRVGKYEDEEYSLYARHDKPDELLESDSKFPSGHNPVMSKESKANK
;
A
#
# COMPACT_ATOMS: atom_id res chain seq x y z
N MET A 1 -11.56 -8.35 -4.02
CA MET A 1 -12.84 -8.64 -3.32
C MET A 1 -14.03 -8.70 -4.26
N THR A 2 -14.33 -7.67 -5.09
CA THR A 2 -15.48 -7.72 -6.03
C THR A 2 -15.53 -8.99 -6.88
N ALA A 3 -14.43 -9.38 -7.51
CA ALA A 3 -14.35 -10.62 -8.28
C ALA A 3 -14.69 -11.87 -7.46
N ALA A 4 -14.23 -11.93 -6.19
CA ALA A 4 -14.52 -13.05 -5.31
C ALA A 4 -16.00 -13.14 -4.96
N LEU A 5 -16.66 -12.00 -4.75
CA LEU A 5 -18.10 -11.97 -4.51
C LEU A 5 -18.90 -12.38 -5.74
N TYR A 6 -18.39 -12.14 -6.96
CA TYR A 6 -18.95 -12.70 -8.20
C TYR A 6 -18.58 -14.17 -8.45
N GLY A 7 -17.94 -14.84 -7.49
CA GLY A 7 -17.66 -16.28 -7.53
C GLY A 7 -16.24 -16.68 -7.94
N ALA A 8 -15.32 -15.72 -8.15
CA ALA A 8 -13.93 -16.05 -8.43
C ALA A 8 -13.20 -16.55 -7.18
N THR A 9 -12.40 -17.62 -7.31
CA THR A 9 -11.47 -18.00 -6.24
C THR A 9 -10.25 -17.06 -6.28
N VAL A 10 -10.03 -16.31 -5.20
CA VAL A 10 -8.91 -15.37 -5.08
C VAL A 10 -8.06 -15.78 -3.89
N VAL A 11 -6.78 -16.05 -4.12
CA VAL A 11 -5.83 -16.50 -3.09
C VAL A 11 -4.58 -15.63 -3.16
N SER A 12 -4.31 -14.87 -2.10
CA SER A 12 -3.03 -14.17 -1.90
C SER A 12 -2.03 -15.11 -1.23
N HIS A 13 -0.73 -14.77 -1.29
CA HIS A 13 0.35 -15.57 -0.67
C HIS A 13 0.44 -17.00 -1.22
N LEU A 14 0.05 -17.19 -2.48
CA LEU A 14 0.20 -18.43 -3.21
C LEU A 14 1.15 -18.18 -4.39
N GLU A 15 2.36 -18.71 -4.30
CA GLU A 15 3.42 -18.50 -5.28
C GLU A 15 3.36 -19.55 -6.37
N VAL A 16 3.47 -19.15 -7.65
CA VAL A 16 3.65 -20.07 -8.78
C VAL A 16 5.12 -20.44 -8.86
N THR A 17 5.44 -21.74 -8.75
CA THR A 17 6.82 -22.24 -8.77
C THR A 17 7.20 -22.86 -10.12
N SER A 18 6.24 -23.38 -10.88
CA SER A 18 6.45 -23.87 -12.24
C SER A 18 5.15 -23.99 -13.03
N LEU A 19 5.27 -24.05 -14.36
CA LEU A 19 4.15 -24.26 -15.27
C LEU A 19 4.08 -25.74 -15.69
N GLU A 20 2.85 -26.25 -15.85
CA GLU A 20 2.61 -27.64 -16.25
C GLU A 20 2.06 -27.73 -17.68
N ARG A 21 2.46 -28.79 -18.39
CA ARG A 21 2.12 -29.04 -19.79
C ARG A 21 1.34 -30.33 -19.95
N ASP A 22 0.52 -30.40 -20.99
CA ASP A 22 -0.06 -31.64 -21.48
C ASP A 22 0.92 -32.41 -22.40
N ALA A 23 0.47 -33.56 -22.91
CA ALA A 23 1.26 -34.39 -23.82
C ALA A 23 1.58 -33.71 -25.18
N ASN A 24 0.85 -32.65 -25.54
CA ASN A 24 1.06 -31.87 -26.76
C ASN A 24 1.96 -30.65 -26.51
N GLY A 25 2.51 -30.48 -25.31
CA GLY A 25 3.35 -29.36 -24.92
C GLY A 25 2.59 -28.06 -24.60
N LYS A 26 1.25 -28.08 -24.58
CA LYS A 26 0.41 -26.93 -24.24
C LYS A 26 0.25 -26.79 -22.73
N LEU A 27 0.22 -25.56 -22.24
CA LEU A 27 0.04 -25.29 -20.81
C LEU A 27 -1.36 -25.72 -20.34
N ASN A 28 -1.42 -26.45 -19.24
CA ASN A 28 -2.69 -26.96 -18.67
C ASN A 28 -2.81 -26.77 -17.14
N GLY A 29 -1.85 -26.09 -16.54
CA GLY A 29 -1.83 -25.86 -15.11
C GLY A 29 -0.52 -25.25 -14.64
N ALA A 30 -0.42 -25.05 -13.33
CA ALA A 30 0.77 -24.57 -12.67
C ALA A 30 0.94 -25.29 -11.32
N LYS A 31 2.19 -25.48 -10.91
CA LYS A 31 2.50 -25.81 -9.52
C LYS A 31 2.60 -24.55 -8.70
N VAL A 32 2.03 -24.62 -7.52
CA VAL A 32 1.95 -23.52 -6.58
C VAL A 32 2.37 -23.96 -5.19
N LYS A 33 2.80 -23.00 -4.38
CA LYS A 33 3.19 -23.19 -2.98
C LYS A 33 2.53 -22.13 -2.10
N ASP A 34 1.93 -22.56 -1.00
CA ASP A 34 1.33 -21.65 -0.01
C ASP A 34 2.42 -21.04 0.90
N CYS A 35 2.67 -19.75 0.73
CA CYS A 35 3.67 -19.01 1.50
C CYS A 35 3.25 -18.80 2.97
N VAL A 36 1.95 -18.83 3.29
CA VAL A 36 1.45 -18.67 4.67
C VAL A 36 1.85 -19.85 5.54
N VAL A 37 1.92 -21.05 4.97
CA VAL A 37 2.41 -22.26 5.67
C VAL A 37 3.86 -22.07 6.13
N GLU A 38 4.72 -21.52 5.28
CA GLU A 38 6.12 -21.23 5.63
C GLU A 38 6.23 -20.17 6.71
N LEU A 39 5.44 -19.12 6.57
CA LEU A 39 5.29 -18.04 7.53
C LEU A 39 4.89 -18.56 8.93
N ASN A 40 4.11 -19.64 9.01
CA ASN A 40 3.75 -20.34 10.25
C ASN A 40 4.84 -21.31 10.77
N GLY A 41 5.98 -21.41 10.08
CA GLY A 41 7.11 -22.25 10.47
C GLY A 41 7.06 -23.69 9.97
N ASN A 42 6.09 -24.01 9.10
CA ASN A 42 5.94 -25.32 8.49
C ASN A 42 6.57 -25.34 7.09
N LYS A 43 6.94 -26.51 6.58
CA LYS A 43 7.37 -26.63 5.19
C LYS A 43 6.13 -26.59 4.28
N ALA A 44 6.10 -25.67 3.33
CA ALA A 44 5.03 -25.65 2.34
C ALA A 44 5.29 -26.69 1.25
N GLU A 45 4.28 -27.51 0.98
CA GLU A 45 4.29 -28.48 -0.11
C GLU A 45 3.81 -27.83 -1.41
N GLU A 46 4.38 -28.24 -2.53
CA GLU A 46 3.88 -27.84 -3.84
C GLU A 46 2.67 -28.69 -4.24
N PHE A 47 1.66 -28.06 -4.84
CA PHE A 47 0.52 -28.74 -5.41
C PHE A 47 0.13 -28.13 -6.76
N SER A 48 -0.58 -28.91 -7.58
CA SER A 48 -0.93 -28.50 -8.94
C SER A 48 -2.33 -27.92 -9.02
N ILE A 49 -2.48 -26.79 -9.71
CA ILE A 49 -3.77 -26.23 -10.11
C ILE A 49 -3.92 -26.43 -11.62
N LYS A 50 -4.98 -27.12 -12.04
CA LYS A 50 -5.33 -27.30 -13.45
C LYS A 50 -6.17 -26.15 -13.96
N ALA A 51 -5.88 -25.70 -15.18
CA ALA A 51 -6.58 -24.60 -15.82
C ALA A 51 -6.68 -24.84 -17.34
N LYS A 52 -7.74 -24.31 -17.96
CA LYS A 52 -7.89 -24.32 -19.43
C LYS A 52 -6.96 -23.33 -20.14
N GLY A 53 -6.52 -22.30 -19.43
CA GLY A 53 -5.65 -21.25 -19.92
C GLY A 53 -4.98 -20.55 -18.75
N ILE A 54 -3.82 -19.95 -19.00
CA ILE A 54 -3.00 -19.27 -17.99
C ILE A 54 -2.72 -17.86 -18.49
N ILE A 55 -3.05 -16.86 -17.65
CA ILE A 55 -2.77 -15.46 -17.91
C ILE A 55 -1.65 -14.99 -16.97
N ASN A 56 -0.52 -14.57 -17.52
CA ASN A 56 0.56 -13.92 -16.82
C ASN A 56 0.32 -12.40 -16.76
N ALA A 57 0.02 -11.90 -15.57
CA ALA A 57 -0.19 -10.47 -15.29
C ALA A 57 0.65 -10.01 -14.09
N THR A 58 1.92 -10.43 -14.05
CA THR A 58 2.81 -10.29 -12.88
C THR A 58 3.64 -8.99 -12.87
N GLY A 59 3.24 -7.98 -13.66
CA GLY A 59 3.84 -6.65 -13.65
C GLY A 59 5.36 -6.70 -13.91
N PRO A 60 6.21 -6.11 -13.06
CA PRO A 60 7.67 -6.16 -13.23
C PRO A 60 8.25 -7.58 -13.29
N PHE A 61 7.55 -8.57 -12.73
CA PHE A 61 7.97 -9.98 -12.72
C PHE A 61 7.50 -10.77 -13.96
N THR A 62 6.95 -10.09 -14.97
CA THR A 62 6.42 -10.71 -16.20
C THR A 62 7.41 -11.72 -16.79
N ASP A 63 8.68 -11.34 -16.93
CA ASP A 63 9.69 -12.17 -17.57
C ASP A 63 10.09 -13.39 -16.74
N SER A 64 9.94 -13.35 -15.41
CA SER A 64 10.16 -14.52 -14.57
C SER A 64 9.20 -15.65 -14.92
N ILE A 65 7.92 -15.34 -15.15
CA ILE A 65 6.92 -16.33 -15.57
C ILE A 65 7.11 -16.72 -17.04
N ARG A 66 7.47 -15.78 -17.92
CA ARG A 66 7.75 -16.10 -19.34
C ARG A 66 8.93 -17.06 -19.47
N LYS A 67 9.98 -16.90 -18.65
CA LYS A 67 11.13 -17.81 -18.61
C LYS A 67 10.83 -19.17 -17.98
N MET A 68 9.79 -19.28 -17.14
CA MET A 68 9.27 -20.59 -16.71
C MET A 68 8.61 -21.35 -17.87
N ASP A 69 8.02 -20.63 -18.83
CA ASP A 69 7.45 -21.20 -20.05
C ASP A 69 8.56 -21.55 -21.06
N ASP A 70 9.37 -20.57 -21.45
CA ASP A 70 10.50 -20.75 -22.37
C ASP A 70 11.75 -20.04 -21.84
N PRO A 71 12.76 -20.78 -21.35
CA PRO A 71 13.99 -20.20 -20.82
C PRO A 71 14.79 -19.38 -21.85
N SER A 72 14.57 -19.60 -23.15
CA SER A 72 15.27 -18.91 -24.23
C SER A 72 14.60 -17.60 -24.66
N VAL A 73 13.42 -17.29 -24.09
CA VAL A 73 12.67 -16.10 -24.48
C VAL A 73 13.39 -14.82 -24.08
N GLU A 74 13.48 -13.88 -25.02
CA GLU A 74 14.01 -12.54 -24.77
C GLU A 74 13.09 -11.78 -23.80
N GLU A 75 13.71 -11.03 -22.88
CA GLU A 75 13.00 -10.20 -21.90
C GLU A 75 12.30 -9.02 -22.60
N ILE A 76 11.06 -8.77 -22.20
CA ILE A 76 10.28 -7.64 -22.72
C ILE A 76 10.20 -6.49 -21.72
N VAL A 77 10.43 -6.74 -20.42
CA VAL A 77 10.32 -5.71 -19.39
C VAL A 77 11.64 -4.94 -19.29
N ALA A 78 11.55 -3.62 -19.40
CA ALA A 78 12.60 -2.66 -19.09
C ALA A 78 12.24 -1.97 -17.75
N PRO A 79 12.63 -2.55 -16.61
CA PRO A 79 12.28 -2.03 -15.28
C PRO A 79 12.85 -0.63 -15.01
N SER A 80 12.01 0.26 -14.48
CA SER A 80 12.39 1.60 -14.03
C SER A 80 11.91 1.85 -12.60
N SER A 81 12.79 2.33 -11.71
CA SER A 81 12.43 2.75 -10.36
C SER A 81 11.83 4.15 -10.35
N GLY A 82 10.86 4.36 -9.48
CA GLY A 82 10.29 5.66 -9.18
C GLY A 82 10.14 5.89 -7.69
N VAL A 83 10.83 6.90 -7.19
CA VAL A 83 10.83 7.27 -5.77
C VAL A 83 9.81 8.37 -5.50
N HIS A 84 9.11 8.23 -4.38
CA HIS A 84 8.33 9.30 -3.76
C HIS A 84 8.75 9.47 -2.30
N VAL A 85 8.61 10.70 -1.82
CA VAL A 85 8.78 11.04 -0.39
C VAL A 85 7.48 11.60 0.15
N ILE A 86 7.21 11.32 1.42
CA ILE A 86 6.13 11.95 2.16
C ILE A 86 6.69 13.00 3.10
N LEU A 87 6.12 14.19 3.03
CA LEU A 87 6.44 15.35 3.85
C LEU A 87 5.21 15.76 4.67
N PRO A 88 5.37 16.56 5.73
CA PRO A 88 4.26 17.19 6.44
C PRO A 88 3.24 17.87 5.52
N GLY A 89 1.97 17.85 5.91
CA GLY A 89 0.86 18.37 5.11
C GLY A 89 0.96 19.86 4.78
N TYR A 90 1.69 20.64 5.56
CA TYR A 90 1.87 22.08 5.32
C TYR A 90 2.75 22.41 4.10
N PHE A 91 3.39 21.42 3.46
CA PHE A 91 4.16 21.62 2.23
C PHE A 91 3.32 21.62 0.94
N SER A 92 2.02 21.34 1.01
CA SER A 92 1.10 21.47 -0.12
C SER A 92 -0.26 22.04 0.30
N PRO A 93 -1.00 22.71 -0.61
CA PRO A 93 -2.36 23.13 -0.31
C PRO A 93 -3.28 21.91 -0.10
N ALA A 94 -4.16 21.95 0.91
CA ALA A 94 -5.00 20.81 1.26
C ALA A 94 -5.93 20.31 0.13
N ASN A 95 -6.31 21.17 -0.81
CA ASN A 95 -7.31 20.88 -1.86
C ASN A 95 -6.78 21.05 -3.29
N MET A 96 -5.47 21.19 -3.47
CA MET A 96 -4.86 21.43 -4.78
C MET A 96 -3.53 20.70 -4.90
N GLY A 97 -3.35 19.98 -6.01
CA GLY A 97 -2.06 19.40 -6.38
C GLY A 97 -1.25 20.35 -7.24
N LEU A 98 0.07 20.35 -7.05
CA LEU A 98 1.01 21.12 -7.85
C LEU A 98 1.79 20.18 -8.79
N ILE A 99 2.05 20.67 -10.00
CA ILE A 99 2.86 20.00 -11.02
C ILE A 99 3.95 20.96 -11.48
N ASP A 100 5.19 20.49 -11.46
CA ASP A 100 6.33 21.19 -12.04
C ASP A 100 6.89 20.39 -13.23
N PRO A 101 6.71 20.89 -14.47
CA PRO A 101 7.29 20.30 -15.66
C PRO A 101 8.69 20.82 -16.02
N ASN A 102 9.27 21.74 -15.25
CA ASN A 102 10.54 22.43 -15.52
C ASN A 102 11.56 22.24 -14.37
N THR A 103 11.75 20.98 -13.96
CA THR A 103 12.76 20.59 -12.98
C THR A 103 14.18 20.76 -13.52
N SER A 104 15.18 20.65 -12.65
CA SER A 104 16.61 20.83 -13.00
C SER A 104 17.15 19.93 -14.13
N ASP A 105 16.47 18.81 -14.42
CA ASP A 105 16.86 17.87 -15.49
C ASP A 105 15.73 17.56 -16.49
N GLY A 106 14.66 18.37 -16.49
CA GLY A 106 13.55 18.25 -17.45
C GLY A 106 12.53 17.17 -17.13
N ARG A 107 12.64 16.48 -15.98
CA ARG A 107 11.59 15.59 -15.47
C ARG A 107 10.38 16.38 -14.94
N VAL A 108 9.27 15.68 -14.75
CA VAL A 108 8.07 16.23 -14.11
C VAL A 108 8.02 15.77 -12.66
N ILE A 109 7.81 16.70 -11.74
CA ILE A 109 7.56 16.41 -10.33
C ILE A 109 6.17 16.91 -9.92
N PHE A 110 5.53 16.16 -9.04
CA PHE A 110 4.25 16.44 -8.43
C PHE A 110 4.44 16.64 -6.94
N PHE A 111 3.62 17.50 -6.36
CA PHE A 111 3.54 17.73 -4.92
C PHE A 111 2.06 17.80 -4.58
N LEU A 112 1.51 16.73 -4.01
CA LEU A 112 0.07 16.53 -3.89
C LEU A 112 -0.31 16.36 -2.41
N PRO A 113 -1.45 16.93 -1.96
CA PRO A 113 -1.99 16.61 -0.65
C PRO A 113 -2.45 15.15 -0.62
N TRP A 114 -2.06 14.40 0.39
CA TRP A 114 -2.41 12.99 0.55
C TRP A 114 -2.56 12.60 2.03
N GLN A 115 -3.81 12.34 2.45
CA GLN A 115 -4.17 11.87 3.80
C GLN A 115 -3.50 12.67 4.95
N GLY A 116 -3.57 14.00 4.87
CA GLY A 116 -3.00 14.90 5.88
C GLY A 116 -1.51 15.22 5.68
N ASN A 117 -0.86 14.59 4.69
CA ASN A 117 0.54 14.81 4.33
C ASN A 117 0.68 15.37 2.91
N THR A 118 1.93 15.60 2.48
CA THR A 118 2.29 15.96 1.11
C THR A 118 3.10 14.81 0.50
N ILE A 119 2.63 14.23 -0.62
CA ILE A 119 3.44 13.32 -1.43
C ILE A 119 4.19 14.11 -2.50
N ALA A 120 5.50 13.91 -2.59
CA ALA A 120 6.34 14.53 -3.61
C ALA A 120 7.11 13.48 -4.43
N GLY A 121 7.13 13.63 -5.75
CA GLY A 121 7.76 12.69 -6.67
C GLY A 121 7.31 12.90 -8.12
N THR A 122 7.86 12.21 -9.10
CA THR A 122 8.66 10.99 -8.99
C THR A 122 9.97 11.11 -9.74
N THR A 123 10.92 10.25 -9.38
CA THR A 123 12.08 9.94 -10.21
C THR A 123 11.78 8.86 -11.26
N ASP A 124 12.72 8.69 -12.17
CA ASP A 124 12.73 7.66 -13.21
C ASP A 124 14.18 7.24 -13.45
N SER A 125 14.53 5.99 -13.13
CA SER A 125 15.88 5.46 -13.30
C SER A 125 15.84 3.95 -13.62
N PRO A 126 16.69 3.45 -14.53
CA PRO A 126 16.80 2.01 -14.76
C PRO A 126 17.13 1.27 -13.46
N THR A 127 16.51 0.11 -13.24
CA THR A 127 16.68 -0.65 -12.01
C THR A 127 16.62 -2.16 -12.24
N ASN A 128 16.91 -2.96 -11.23
CA ASN A 128 16.67 -4.40 -11.25
C ASN A 128 15.33 -4.72 -10.59
N VAL A 129 14.66 -5.77 -11.08
CA VAL A 129 13.42 -6.26 -10.46
C VAL A 129 13.72 -6.85 -9.09
N THR A 130 13.11 -6.29 -8.05
CA THR A 130 13.23 -6.73 -6.65
C THR A 130 11.86 -6.67 -5.98
N GLN A 131 11.65 -7.44 -4.91
CA GLN A 131 10.37 -7.48 -4.21
C GLN A 131 10.10 -6.19 -3.42
N ASN A 132 11.11 -5.65 -2.74
CA ASN A 132 11.02 -4.46 -1.89
C ASN A 132 12.06 -3.43 -2.35
N PRO A 133 11.86 -2.75 -3.49
CA PRO A 133 12.78 -1.71 -3.95
C PRO A 133 12.88 -0.58 -2.92
N VAL A 134 14.08 -0.05 -2.73
CA VAL A 134 14.36 0.98 -1.73
C VAL A 134 14.59 2.32 -2.42
N ALA A 135 14.08 3.40 -1.83
CA ALA A 135 14.35 4.76 -2.30
C ALA A 135 15.83 5.13 -2.07
N GLY A 136 16.53 5.56 -3.13
CA GLY A 136 17.92 6.02 -3.03
C GLY A 136 18.02 7.40 -2.36
N GLU A 137 19.06 7.62 -1.56
CA GLU A 137 19.25 8.91 -0.89
C GLU A 137 19.49 10.06 -1.88
N GLU A 138 20.17 9.81 -3.00
CA GLU A 138 20.35 10.81 -4.07
C GLU A 138 19.02 11.26 -4.68
N GLU A 139 18.10 10.31 -4.89
CA GLU A 139 16.75 10.58 -5.42
C GLU A 139 15.91 11.36 -4.40
N ILE A 140 15.99 11.01 -3.12
CA ILE A 140 15.34 11.74 -2.03
C ILE A 140 15.85 13.19 -2.00
N GLN A 141 17.17 13.40 -1.97
CA GLN A 141 17.76 14.75 -1.94
C GLN A 141 17.40 15.57 -3.18
N TRP A 142 17.33 14.93 -4.35
CA TRP A 142 16.87 15.58 -5.58
C TRP A 142 15.42 16.07 -5.44
N ILE A 143 14.50 15.22 -4.95
CA ILE A 143 13.10 15.60 -4.72
C ILE A 143 13.02 16.79 -3.76
N LEU A 144 13.74 16.74 -2.62
CA LEU A 144 13.74 17.84 -1.64
C LEU A 144 14.25 19.16 -2.23
N LYS A 145 15.29 19.09 -3.09
CA LYS A 145 15.84 20.25 -3.78
C LYS A 145 14.83 20.86 -4.75
N GLU A 146 14.11 20.05 -5.53
CA GLU A 146 13.08 20.57 -6.44
C GLU A 146 11.89 21.14 -5.68
N VAL A 147 11.40 20.49 -4.62
CA VAL A 147 10.32 21.00 -3.75
C VAL A 147 10.68 22.39 -3.20
N ARG A 148 11.92 22.57 -2.72
CA ARG A 148 12.37 23.83 -2.11
C ARG A 148 12.27 25.03 -3.06
N ARG A 149 12.36 24.83 -4.38
CA ARG A 149 12.31 25.92 -5.37
C ARG A 149 10.95 26.61 -5.45
N TYR A 150 9.89 25.97 -4.95
CA TYR A 150 8.51 26.45 -5.04
C TYR A 150 7.96 27.00 -3.72
N LEU A 151 8.74 26.92 -2.66
CA LEU A 151 8.36 27.41 -1.35
C LEU A 151 8.96 28.79 -1.11
N GLN A 152 8.38 29.55 -0.19
CA GLN A 152 8.96 30.83 0.22
C GLN A 152 10.38 30.60 0.78
N PRO A 153 11.34 31.52 0.55
CA PRO A 153 12.74 31.33 0.96
C PRO A 153 12.96 30.98 2.43
N GLU A 154 12.08 31.46 3.31
CA GLU A 154 12.07 31.18 4.74
C GLU A 154 11.61 29.77 5.10
N ILE A 155 10.94 29.05 4.19
CA ILE A 155 10.49 27.67 4.41
C ILE A 155 11.63 26.71 4.03
N ASN A 156 12.20 26.07 5.05
CA ASN A 156 13.26 25.10 4.88
C ASN A 156 12.68 23.69 4.79
N VAL A 157 12.91 23.01 3.67
CA VAL A 157 12.66 21.56 3.51
C VAL A 157 13.94 20.81 3.83
N ARG A 158 13.88 19.86 4.75
CA ARG A 158 15.03 19.09 5.25
C ARG A 158 14.81 17.61 5.07
N ARG A 159 15.91 16.87 5.15
CA ARG A 159 15.86 15.40 5.19
C ARG A 159 15.06 14.87 6.39
N GLY A 160 15.06 15.58 7.51
CA GLY A 160 14.26 15.27 8.70
C GLY A 160 12.76 15.45 8.53
N ASP A 161 12.32 16.23 7.54
CA ASP A 161 10.89 16.38 7.23
C ASP A 161 10.34 15.16 6.47
N VAL A 162 11.18 14.24 6.00
CA VAL A 162 10.75 13.04 5.28
C VAL A 162 10.17 12.03 6.26
N LEU A 163 8.85 11.88 6.25
CA LEU A 163 8.09 10.95 7.10
C LEU A 163 8.18 9.51 6.59
N ALA A 164 8.24 9.34 5.27
CA ALA A 164 8.43 8.07 4.58
C ALA A 164 9.05 8.31 3.21
N ALA A 165 9.80 7.35 2.69
CA ALA A 165 10.35 7.37 1.34
C ALA A 165 10.28 5.96 0.76
N TRP A 166 9.66 5.79 -0.40
CA TRP A 166 9.42 4.49 -0.99
C TRP A 166 9.66 4.52 -2.48
N SER A 167 10.00 3.35 -3.03
CA SER A 167 10.25 3.14 -4.45
C SER A 167 9.26 2.13 -5.01
N GLY A 168 8.91 2.29 -6.27
CA GLY A 168 8.14 1.30 -7.04
C GLY A 168 8.81 1.02 -8.37
N ILE A 169 8.62 -0.19 -8.91
CA ILE A 169 9.18 -0.58 -10.22
C ILE A 169 8.07 -0.50 -11.28
N ARG A 170 8.32 0.30 -12.31
CA ARG A 170 7.47 0.41 -13.50
C ARG A 170 7.81 -0.71 -14.47
N PRO A 171 6.83 -1.53 -14.89
CA PRO A 171 7.05 -2.54 -15.91
C PRO A 171 6.98 -1.92 -17.31
N LEU A 172 7.93 -1.08 -17.69
CA LEU A 172 7.95 -0.56 -19.07
C LEU A 172 8.23 -1.74 -20.01
N VAL A 173 7.59 -1.79 -21.18
CA VAL A 173 7.72 -2.95 -22.07
C VAL A 173 8.25 -2.58 -23.45
N ARG A 174 9.02 -3.49 -24.01
CA ARG A 174 9.48 -3.48 -25.41
C ARG A 174 8.61 -4.45 -26.20
N ASP A 175 8.20 -4.06 -27.40
CA ASP A 175 7.51 -4.98 -28.28
C ASP A 175 8.53 -6.00 -28.81
N PRO A 176 8.35 -7.32 -28.57
CA PRO A 176 9.27 -8.34 -29.08
C PRO A 176 9.31 -8.43 -30.61
N LYS A 177 8.32 -7.86 -31.31
CA LYS A 177 8.26 -7.80 -32.78
C LYS A 177 8.89 -6.53 -33.36
N ALA A 178 9.13 -5.53 -32.52
CA ALA A 178 9.75 -4.27 -32.93
C ALA A 178 11.27 -4.41 -33.06
N SER A 179 11.88 -3.59 -33.91
CA SER A 179 13.34 -3.51 -34.00
C SER A 179 13.96 -3.07 -32.66
N LYS A 180 15.18 -3.51 -32.32
CA LYS A 180 15.87 -3.09 -31.06
C LYS A 180 16.05 -1.57 -30.93
N THR A 181 15.90 -0.83 -32.04
CA THR A 181 15.97 0.63 -32.12
C THR A 181 14.62 1.33 -31.88
N GLU A 182 13.51 0.61 -31.87
CA GLU A 182 12.21 1.17 -31.53
C GLU A 182 12.07 1.36 -30.02
N GLY A 183 11.48 2.50 -29.64
CA GLY A 183 11.32 2.90 -28.24
C GLY A 183 10.36 2.00 -27.45
N LEU A 184 10.28 2.25 -26.14
CA LEU A 184 9.38 1.53 -25.25
C LEU A 184 7.91 1.73 -25.66
N VAL A 185 7.13 0.65 -25.59
CA VAL A 185 5.68 0.69 -25.80
C VAL A 185 5.08 1.51 -24.65
N ARG A 186 4.40 2.61 -25.00
CA ARG A 186 3.76 3.50 -24.00
C ARG A 186 2.45 2.92 -23.45
N ASN A 187 1.89 1.91 -24.11
CA ASN A 187 0.67 1.21 -23.74
C ASN A 187 0.98 -0.16 -23.09
N HIS A 188 -0.06 -0.97 -22.90
CA HIS A 188 0.10 -2.37 -22.51
C HIS A 188 0.28 -3.25 -23.74
N LEU A 189 0.78 -4.46 -23.52
CA LEU A 189 1.01 -5.49 -24.53
C LEU A 189 0.29 -6.77 -24.11
N VAL A 190 -0.44 -7.37 -25.04
CA VAL A 190 -1.04 -8.70 -24.90
C VAL A 190 -0.40 -9.65 -25.92
N THR A 191 0.29 -10.70 -25.46
CA THR A 191 0.93 -11.71 -26.32
C THR A 191 0.58 -13.13 -25.90
N VAL A 192 0.71 -14.07 -26.83
CA VAL A 192 0.49 -15.50 -26.59
C VAL A 192 1.75 -16.25 -27.02
N SER A 193 2.29 -17.10 -26.16
CA SER A 193 3.40 -18.00 -26.51
C SER A 193 2.90 -19.24 -27.27
N ASP A 194 3.82 -19.97 -27.90
CA ASP A 194 3.50 -21.21 -28.62
C ASP A 194 2.89 -22.28 -27.72
N SER A 195 3.16 -22.24 -26.41
CA SER A 195 2.57 -23.16 -25.43
C SER A 195 1.18 -22.74 -24.96
N GLY A 196 0.74 -21.52 -25.29
CA GLY A 196 -0.53 -20.95 -24.85
C GLY A 196 -0.44 -20.05 -23.62
N LEU A 197 0.74 -19.58 -23.19
CA LEU A 197 0.82 -18.57 -22.12
C LEU A 197 0.33 -17.21 -22.65
N LEU A 198 -0.81 -16.73 -22.17
CA LEU A 198 -1.26 -15.36 -22.45
C LEU A 198 -0.58 -14.40 -21.48
N THR A 199 0.16 -13.42 -21.98
CA THR A 199 0.85 -12.42 -21.15
C THR A 199 0.26 -11.04 -21.36
N CYS A 200 -0.14 -10.38 -20.28
CA CYS A 200 -0.49 -8.96 -20.25
C CYS A 200 0.59 -8.20 -19.46
N SER A 201 1.32 -7.31 -20.12
CA SER A 201 2.41 -6.55 -19.51
C SER A 201 2.39 -5.08 -19.93
N GLY A 202 3.09 -4.22 -19.19
CA GLY A 202 3.06 -2.78 -19.40
C GLY A 202 1.78 -2.11 -18.92
N GLY A 203 1.42 -1.00 -19.57
CA GLY A 203 0.24 -0.22 -19.25
C GLY A 203 0.37 0.69 -18.03
N LYS A 204 -0.77 1.23 -17.59
CA LYS A 204 -0.86 2.18 -16.47
C LYS A 204 -2.01 1.83 -15.56
N TRP A 205 -1.91 2.25 -14.31
CA TRP A 205 -3.03 2.15 -13.37
C TRP A 205 -4.29 2.82 -13.93
N THR A 206 -4.20 3.97 -14.59
CA THR A 206 -5.37 4.67 -15.15
C THR A 206 -6.09 3.89 -16.26
N THR A 207 -5.42 2.93 -16.92
CA THR A 207 -5.97 2.16 -18.04
C THR A 207 -6.30 0.72 -17.66
N TYR A 208 -6.17 0.33 -16.38
CA TYR A 208 -6.24 -1.07 -15.95
C TYR A 208 -7.52 -1.80 -16.41
N ARG A 209 -8.67 -1.11 -16.40
CA ARG A 209 -9.96 -1.69 -16.81
C ARG A 209 -9.96 -2.08 -18.28
N GLN A 210 -9.47 -1.19 -19.13
CA GLN A 210 -9.35 -1.45 -20.57
C GLN A 210 -8.34 -2.56 -20.84
N MET A 211 -7.20 -2.55 -20.13
CA MET A 211 -6.20 -3.62 -20.23
C MET A 211 -6.79 -5.00 -19.90
N ALA A 212 -7.60 -5.06 -18.83
CA ALA A 212 -8.27 -6.29 -18.43
C ALA A 212 -9.31 -6.75 -19.47
N GLU A 213 -10.09 -5.83 -20.03
CA GLU A 213 -11.06 -6.10 -21.10
C GLU A 213 -10.38 -6.72 -22.32
N GLU A 214 -9.36 -6.05 -22.87
CA GLU A 214 -8.61 -6.54 -24.04
C GLU A 214 -7.93 -7.91 -23.77
N THR A 215 -7.39 -8.10 -22.56
CA THR A 215 -6.77 -9.37 -22.17
C THR A 215 -7.80 -10.50 -22.04
N VAL A 216 -8.97 -10.25 -21.45
CA VAL A 216 -10.01 -11.26 -21.29
C VAL A 216 -10.64 -11.61 -22.64
N ASP A 217 -10.85 -10.63 -23.51
CA ASP A 217 -11.33 -10.87 -24.88
C ASP A 217 -10.37 -11.79 -25.64
N GLU A 218 -9.07 -11.57 -25.50
CA GLU A 218 -8.07 -12.45 -26.11
C GLU A 218 -8.03 -13.83 -25.46
N ALA A 219 -8.15 -13.91 -24.13
CA ALA A 219 -8.24 -15.18 -23.40
C ALA A 219 -9.44 -16.02 -23.86
N ILE A 220 -10.61 -15.40 -24.10
CA ILE A 220 -11.80 -16.08 -24.59
C ILE A 220 -11.54 -16.74 -25.96
N LYS A 221 -10.88 -16.02 -26.87
CA LYS A 221 -10.55 -16.53 -28.22
C LYS A 221 -9.53 -17.68 -28.14
N ILE A 222 -8.42 -17.46 -27.45
CA ILE A 222 -7.26 -18.36 -27.43
C ILE A 222 -7.55 -19.65 -26.66
N PHE A 223 -8.28 -19.57 -25.55
CA PHE A 223 -8.62 -20.73 -24.73
C PHE A 223 -9.99 -21.32 -25.07
N HIS A 224 -10.64 -20.84 -26.14
CA HIS A 224 -11.95 -21.28 -26.61
C HIS A 224 -13.00 -21.30 -25.48
N LEU A 225 -13.01 -20.24 -24.68
CA LEU A 225 -13.94 -20.10 -23.56
C LEU A 225 -15.31 -19.64 -24.07
N GLN A 226 -16.35 -20.02 -23.35
CA GLN A 226 -17.71 -19.56 -23.60
C GLN A 226 -18.17 -18.72 -22.42
N ALA A 227 -18.25 -17.41 -22.62
CA ALA A 227 -18.89 -16.53 -21.65
C ALA A 227 -20.39 -16.82 -21.62
N LYS A 228 -20.99 -16.80 -20.43
CA LYS A 228 -22.40 -17.11 -20.21
C LYS A 228 -23.01 -16.07 -19.27
N PRO A 229 -24.33 -15.83 -19.36
CA PRO A 229 -25.04 -15.06 -18.37
C PRO A 229 -24.81 -15.61 -16.96
N LEU A 230 -24.61 -14.71 -16.00
CA LEU A 230 -24.63 -15.05 -14.58
C LEU A 230 -26.06 -14.88 -14.08
N VAL A 231 -26.82 -15.97 -14.09
CA VAL A 231 -28.17 -16.04 -13.53
C VAL A 231 -28.05 -16.11 -12.00
N ASP A 232 -28.88 -15.34 -11.29
CA ASP A 232 -28.91 -15.26 -9.82
C ASP A 232 -27.60 -14.78 -9.17
N ALA A 233 -27.01 -13.72 -9.73
CA ALA A 233 -25.80 -13.12 -9.18
C ALA A 233 -26.00 -12.70 -7.71
N PRO A 234 -25.02 -12.97 -6.83
CA PRO A 234 -25.12 -12.59 -5.43
C PRO A 234 -25.22 -11.06 -5.28
N ARG A 235 -25.91 -10.62 -4.23
CA ARG A 235 -26.05 -9.20 -3.93
C ARG A 235 -24.74 -8.62 -3.38
N ILE A 236 -23.86 -8.19 -4.29
CA ILE A 236 -22.54 -7.63 -3.97
C ILE A 236 -22.62 -6.39 -3.08
N SER A 237 -23.65 -5.58 -3.31
CA SER A 237 -23.82 -4.30 -2.62
C SER A 237 -23.97 -4.45 -1.11
N GLY A 238 -24.48 -5.59 -0.60
CA GLY A 238 -24.83 -5.74 0.81
C GLY A 238 -25.78 -4.65 1.36
N THR A 239 -26.42 -3.87 0.49
CA THR A 239 -27.33 -2.75 0.81
C THR A 239 -28.54 -2.80 -0.11
N ALA A 240 -29.59 -2.02 0.17
CA ALA A 240 -30.80 -1.95 -0.65
C ALA A 240 -30.57 -1.59 -2.15
N VAL A 241 -29.37 -1.14 -2.53
CA VAL A 241 -29.01 -0.73 -3.89
C VAL A 241 -28.63 -1.93 -4.74
N GLU A 242 -29.21 -2.06 -5.93
CA GLU A 242 -28.89 -3.11 -6.92
C GLU A 242 -27.92 -2.58 -7.98
N ASP A 243 -27.12 -3.46 -8.60
CA ASP A 243 -26.22 -3.08 -9.69
C ASP A 243 -26.92 -3.06 -11.04
N GLU A 244 -26.63 -2.04 -11.85
CA GLU A 244 -27.30 -1.85 -13.14
C GLU A 244 -26.60 -2.62 -14.29
N ALA A 245 -25.48 -3.27 -14.00
CA ALA A 245 -24.70 -4.01 -14.98
C ALA A 245 -25.46 -5.28 -15.44
N PRO A 246 -25.83 -5.41 -16.73
CA PRO A 246 -26.51 -6.60 -17.24
C PRO A 246 -25.54 -7.78 -17.36
N LEU A 247 -25.67 -8.78 -16.49
CA LEU A 247 -24.73 -9.91 -16.44
C LEU A 247 -25.07 -11.00 -17.47
N ASP A 248 -25.11 -10.63 -18.75
CA ASP A 248 -25.51 -11.48 -19.88
C ASP A 248 -24.35 -12.28 -20.53
N GLY A 249 -23.15 -12.17 -19.96
CA GLY A 249 -21.92 -12.80 -20.48
C GLY A 249 -21.08 -11.87 -21.36
N THR A 250 -21.55 -10.67 -21.69
CA THR A 250 -20.71 -9.63 -22.30
C THR A 250 -19.90 -8.85 -21.26
N CYS A 251 -18.85 -8.13 -21.68
CA CYS A 251 -18.06 -7.31 -20.77
C CYS A 251 -18.86 -6.12 -20.23
N GLN A 252 -19.12 -6.11 -18.92
CA GLN A 252 -19.83 -5.03 -18.24
C GLN A 252 -18.97 -4.25 -17.23
N THR A 253 -17.65 -4.41 -17.29
CA THR A 253 -16.73 -3.83 -16.28
C THR A 253 -16.80 -2.32 -16.15
N HIS A 254 -17.33 -1.61 -17.16
CA HIS A 254 -17.55 -0.16 -17.15
C HIS A 254 -18.82 0.27 -16.37
N ARG A 255 -19.74 -0.66 -16.11
CA ARG A 255 -20.99 -0.43 -15.34
C ARG A 255 -20.96 -1.05 -13.94
N VAL A 256 -20.12 -2.08 -13.74
CA VAL A 256 -19.99 -2.76 -12.45
C VAL A 256 -19.41 -1.81 -11.41
N ARG A 257 -20.09 -1.65 -10.28
CA ARG A 257 -19.55 -0.94 -9.13
C ARG A 257 -18.65 -1.85 -8.31
N LEU A 258 -17.52 -1.30 -7.85
CA LEU A 258 -16.64 -2.02 -6.93
C LEU A 258 -17.25 -2.06 -5.52
N ILE A 259 -16.93 -3.10 -4.76
CA ILE A 259 -17.29 -3.20 -3.34
C ILE A 259 -16.87 -1.92 -2.60
N GLY A 260 -17.73 -1.41 -1.70
CA GLY A 260 -17.54 -0.11 -1.07
C GLY A 260 -18.35 1.01 -1.73
N ALA A 261 -18.63 0.94 -3.03
CA ALA A 261 -19.22 2.09 -3.74
C ALA A 261 -20.75 2.20 -3.63
N HIS A 262 -21.47 1.14 -3.27
CA HIS A 262 -22.91 1.04 -3.51
C HIS A 262 -23.74 1.93 -2.58
N GLY A 263 -23.41 1.94 -1.29
CA GLY A 263 -24.04 2.79 -0.26
C GLY A 263 -23.25 4.05 0.09
N TYR A 264 -22.24 4.41 -0.70
CA TYR A 264 -21.42 5.58 -0.41
C TYR A 264 -22.21 6.88 -0.59
N SER A 265 -22.02 7.83 0.33
CA SER A 265 -22.47 9.21 0.17
C SER A 265 -21.54 10.17 0.91
N LYS A 266 -21.52 11.44 0.49
CA LYS A 266 -20.71 12.48 1.15
C LYS A 266 -21.10 12.73 2.61
N THR A 267 -22.31 12.36 3.00
CA THR A 267 -22.86 12.52 4.35
C THR A 267 -22.85 11.21 5.16
N LEU A 268 -22.34 10.10 4.60
CA LEU A 268 -22.31 8.79 5.25
C LEU A 268 -21.66 8.83 6.64
N PHE A 269 -20.63 9.65 6.80
CA PHE A 269 -19.89 9.80 8.07
C PHE A 269 -20.79 10.26 9.23
N ILE A 270 -21.84 11.05 8.96
CA ILE A 270 -22.79 11.50 9.98
C ILE A 270 -23.50 10.31 10.60
N ASN A 271 -23.95 9.37 9.77
CA ASN A 271 -24.64 8.16 10.23
C ASN A 271 -23.71 7.24 11.02
N LEU A 272 -22.43 7.12 10.62
CA LEU A 272 -21.43 6.37 11.38
C LEU A 272 -21.21 6.97 12.77
N ILE A 273 -21.09 8.30 12.88
CA ILE A 273 -20.93 8.97 14.18
C ILE A 273 -22.15 8.74 15.05
N GLN A 274 -23.36 8.96 14.52
CA GLN A 274 -24.61 8.83 15.28
C GLN A 274 -24.88 7.40 15.73
N HIS A 275 -24.53 6.41 14.92
CA HIS A 275 -24.82 5.01 15.23
C HIS A 275 -23.73 4.35 16.08
N TYR A 276 -22.46 4.71 15.87
CA TYR A 276 -21.34 4.02 16.51
C TYR A 276 -20.52 4.86 17.49
N GLY A 277 -20.75 6.18 17.55
CA GLY A 277 -20.04 7.09 18.43
C GLY A 277 -18.55 7.23 18.10
N VAL A 278 -18.17 7.06 16.83
CA VAL A 278 -16.78 7.24 16.35
C VAL A 278 -16.46 8.72 16.14
N GLU A 279 -15.19 9.09 16.25
CA GLU A 279 -14.74 10.47 16.04
C GLU A 279 -14.99 10.95 14.59
N MET A 280 -15.24 12.24 14.39
CA MET A 280 -15.56 12.79 13.07
C MET A 280 -14.45 12.56 12.04
N GLU A 281 -13.19 12.79 12.42
CA GLU A 281 -12.06 12.58 11.52
C GLU A 281 -11.99 11.11 11.06
N VAL A 282 -12.08 10.17 12.00
CA VAL A 282 -12.13 8.73 11.75
C VAL A 282 -13.32 8.38 10.85
N ALA A 283 -14.52 8.86 11.15
CA ALA A 283 -15.71 8.56 10.35
C ALA A 283 -15.58 9.03 8.89
N LYS A 284 -15.03 10.24 8.68
CA LYS A 284 -14.76 10.76 7.33
C LYS A 284 -13.71 9.93 6.61
N TYR A 285 -12.62 9.58 7.30
CA TYR A 285 -11.57 8.72 6.79
C TYR A 285 -12.13 7.36 6.36
N LEU A 286 -12.87 6.67 7.24
CA LEU A 286 -13.46 5.36 6.96
C LEU A 286 -14.38 5.41 5.74
N CYS A 287 -15.23 6.45 5.63
CA CYS A 287 -16.08 6.62 4.44
C CYS A 287 -15.26 6.79 3.15
N ALA A 288 -14.14 7.53 3.21
CA ALA A 288 -13.29 7.74 2.05
C ALA A 288 -12.47 6.49 1.67
N ALA A 289 -12.03 5.72 2.65
CA ALA A 289 -11.19 4.54 2.44
C ALA A 289 -12.00 3.28 2.09
N TYR A 290 -13.14 3.06 2.76
CA TYR A 290 -13.93 1.83 2.70
C TYR A 290 -15.30 2.02 2.05
N GLY A 291 -15.72 3.25 1.77
CA GLY A 291 -17.05 3.54 1.25
C GLY A 291 -18.14 3.04 2.21
N ASP A 292 -19.10 2.29 1.70
CA ASP A 292 -20.16 1.67 2.48
C ASP A 292 -19.70 0.54 3.41
N ARG A 293 -18.49 -0.01 3.22
CA ARG A 293 -17.90 -0.99 4.14
C ARG A 293 -17.45 -0.38 5.47
N ALA A 294 -17.39 0.95 5.54
CA ALA A 294 -17.13 1.68 6.78
C ALA A 294 -18.09 1.29 7.92
N TRP A 295 -19.33 0.88 7.59
CA TRP A 295 -20.27 0.34 8.57
C TRP A 295 -19.75 -0.91 9.27
N THR A 296 -19.20 -1.86 8.51
CA THR A 296 -18.64 -3.10 9.03
C THR A 296 -17.35 -2.82 9.81
N VAL A 297 -16.49 -1.93 9.30
CA VAL A 297 -15.26 -1.54 10.00
C VAL A 297 -15.59 -0.95 11.37
N ALA A 298 -16.51 0.03 11.43
CA ALA A 298 -16.93 0.64 12.69
C ALA A 298 -17.67 -0.36 13.61
N ALA A 299 -18.40 -1.33 13.07
CA ALA A 299 -19.00 -2.40 13.86
C ALA A 299 -17.95 -3.28 14.55
N LEU A 300 -16.84 -3.57 13.84
CA LEU A 300 -15.73 -4.41 14.30
C LEU A 300 -14.76 -3.71 15.26
N SER A 301 -14.87 -2.39 15.44
CA SER A 301 -14.04 -1.66 16.39
C SER A 301 -14.41 -1.99 17.84
N ALA A 302 -13.43 -1.99 18.75
CA ALA A 302 -13.69 -2.21 20.17
C ALA A 302 -14.23 -0.94 20.85
N PRO A 303 -15.08 -1.06 21.88
CA PRO A 303 -15.48 0.08 22.70
C PRO A 303 -14.26 0.73 23.37
N THR A 304 -14.35 2.03 23.63
CA THR A 304 -13.34 2.75 24.42
C THR A 304 -13.84 2.99 25.84
N GLU A 305 -12.94 3.42 26.72
CA GLU A 305 -13.27 3.83 28.10
C GLU A 305 -13.59 5.33 28.22
N GLN A 306 -13.68 6.04 27.08
CA GLN A 306 -13.93 7.47 27.04
C GLN A 306 -15.41 7.77 26.84
N ARG A 307 -15.86 8.96 27.29
CA ARG A 307 -17.20 9.46 26.97
C ARG A 307 -17.43 9.54 25.45
N PHE A 308 -16.40 9.96 24.72
CA PHE A 308 -16.37 10.01 23.27
C PHE A 308 -14.89 10.03 22.81
N PRO A 309 -14.50 9.31 21.74
CA PRO A 309 -15.34 8.40 20.95
C PRO A 309 -15.74 7.15 21.74
N VAL A 310 -16.95 6.64 21.55
CA VAL A 310 -17.48 5.46 22.26
C VAL A 310 -16.82 4.16 21.79
N ARG A 311 -16.33 4.14 20.55
CA ARG A 311 -15.70 2.97 19.91
C ARG A 311 -14.62 3.42 18.94
N GLY A 312 -13.69 2.52 18.61
CA GLY A 312 -12.58 2.80 17.71
C GLY A 312 -11.38 3.24 18.50
N LYS A 313 -10.59 2.26 18.96
CA LYS A 313 -9.32 2.55 19.62
C LYS A 313 -8.33 2.94 18.54
N ARG A 314 -7.76 4.15 18.64
CA ARG A 314 -6.74 4.66 17.70
C ARG A 314 -5.54 3.72 17.70
N ILE A 315 -5.10 3.32 16.51
CA ILE A 315 -3.87 2.55 16.29
C ILE A 315 -2.65 3.48 16.29
N SER A 316 -2.83 4.70 15.76
CA SER A 316 -1.82 5.75 15.77
C SER A 316 -2.41 7.01 16.36
N THR A 317 -1.62 7.74 17.16
CA THR A 317 -1.99 9.05 17.70
C THR A 317 -2.03 10.14 16.63
N LEU A 318 -1.30 9.96 15.52
CA LEU A 318 -1.15 10.95 14.46
C LEU A 318 -2.13 10.75 13.29
N TYR A 319 -2.74 9.57 13.18
CA TYR A 319 -3.53 9.18 12.01
C TYR A 319 -4.90 8.58 12.39
N PRO A 320 -5.93 8.71 11.53
CA PRO A 320 -7.31 8.27 11.79
C PRO A 320 -7.54 6.76 11.71
N PHE A 321 -6.50 5.96 11.93
CA PHE A 321 -6.60 4.50 11.90
C PHE A 321 -7.08 3.93 13.23
N ILE A 322 -7.99 2.96 13.17
CA ILE A 322 -8.60 2.33 14.34
C ILE A 322 -8.54 0.81 14.31
N ASP A 323 -8.60 0.19 15.49
CA ASP A 323 -8.50 -1.25 15.71
C ASP A 323 -9.48 -2.11 14.87
N GLY A 324 -10.68 -1.58 14.56
CA GLY A 324 -11.65 -2.27 13.70
C GLY A 324 -11.18 -2.50 12.27
N GLU A 325 -10.28 -1.66 11.74
CA GLU A 325 -9.71 -1.84 10.41
C GLU A 325 -8.89 -3.11 10.33
N VAL A 326 -8.09 -3.44 11.35
CA VAL A 326 -7.26 -4.65 11.36
C VAL A 326 -8.12 -5.90 11.23
N ARG A 327 -9.20 -5.98 12.03
CA ARG A 327 -10.15 -7.09 11.98
C ARG A 327 -10.86 -7.16 10.63
N TYR A 328 -11.26 -6.02 10.08
CA TYR A 328 -11.87 -5.97 8.76
C TYR A 328 -10.90 -6.46 7.67
N CYS A 329 -9.64 -6.01 7.70
CA CYS A 329 -8.60 -6.41 6.76
C CYS A 329 -8.39 -7.92 6.77
N VAL A 330 -8.36 -8.54 7.95
CA VAL A 330 -8.22 -10.01 8.09
C VAL A 330 -9.47 -10.73 7.58
N ARG A 331 -10.64 -10.39 8.11
CA ARG A 331 -11.89 -11.12 7.87
C ARG A 331 -12.48 -10.92 6.47
N HIS A 332 -12.26 -9.75 5.87
CA HIS A 332 -12.94 -9.34 4.64
C HIS A 332 -12.00 -8.94 3.50
N GLU A 333 -10.69 -8.78 3.75
CA GLU A 333 -9.73 -8.41 2.70
C GLU A 333 -8.51 -9.33 2.62
N TYR A 334 -8.62 -10.51 3.24
CA TYR A 334 -7.65 -11.61 3.20
C TYR A 334 -6.23 -11.23 3.65
N ALA A 335 -6.08 -10.28 4.57
CA ALA A 335 -4.78 -9.95 5.15
C ALA A 335 -4.21 -11.14 5.94
N GLN A 336 -2.94 -11.51 5.67
CA GLN A 336 -2.25 -12.64 6.31
C GLN A 336 -0.92 -12.24 6.96
N THR A 337 -0.45 -11.01 6.73
CA THR A 337 0.78 -10.44 7.30
C THR A 337 0.52 -9.05 7.85
N ALA A 338 1.30 -8.62 8.86
CA ALA A 338 1.21 -7.27 9.41
C ALA A 338 1.50 -6.21 8.33
N THR A 339 2.39 -6.52 7.38
CA THR A 339 2.65 -5.67 6.20
C THR A 339 1.41 -5.51 5.31
N ASP A 340 0.54 -6.53 5.18
CA ASP A 340 -0.72 -6.38 4.42
C ASP A 340 -1.58 -5.26 5.01
N VAL A 341 -1.65 -5.19 6.33
CA VAL A 341 -2.48 -4.22 7.05
C VAL A 341 -1.81 -2.86 7.07
N ILE A 342 -0.61 -2.75 7.65
CA ILE A 342 0.05 -1.46 7.92
C ILE A 342 0.44 -0.71 6.64
N ALA A 343 0.77 -1.43 5.57
CA ALA A 343 1.25 -0.84 4.31
C ALA A 343 0.18 -0.81 3.22
N ARG A 344 -0.53 -1.92 2.98
CA ARG A 344 -1.43 -2.00 1.80
C ARG A 344 -2.86 -1.56 2.08
N ARG A 345 -3.42 -1.89 3.25
CA ARG A 345 -4.81 -1.52 3.60
C ARG A 345 -4.91 -0.15 4.26
N MET A 346 -4.16 0.07 5.33
CA MET A 346 -4.15 1.36 6.05
C MET A 346 -3.24 2.40 5.39
N ARG A 347 -2.15 1.95 4.74
CA ARG A 347 -1.13 2.83 4.11
C ARG A 347 -0.30 3.67 5.07
N LEU A 348 -0.35 3.38 6.37
CA LEU A 348 0.45 4.09 7.37
C LEU A 348 1.96 3.99 7.08
N ALA A 349 2.46 2.85 6.63
CA ALA A 349 3.87 2.70 6.23
C ALA A 349 4.27 3.60 5.06
N PHE A 350 3.35 3.94 4.18
CA PHE A 350 3.59 4.88 3.09
C PHE A 350 3.53 6.33 3.54
N LEU A 351 2.75 6.66 4.58
CA LEU A 351 2.58 8.02 5.09
C LEU A 351 3.67 8.42 6.08
N ASN A 352 4.01 7.53 7.01
CA ASN A 352 4.99 7.78 8.05
C ASN A 352 5.54 6.45 8.58
N ALA A 353 6.79 6.15 8.25
CA ALA A 353 7.44 4.89 8.61
C ALA A 353 7.65 4.74 10.12
N GLN A 354 7.86 5.84 10.86
CA GLN A 354 8.03 5.81 12.31
C GLN A 354 6.70 5.58 13.03
N ALA A 355 5.63 6.28 12.62
CA ALA A 355 4.29 6.03 13.14
C ALA A 355 3.80 4.61 12.81
N ALA A 356 4.21 4.05 11.66
CA ALA A 356 3.97 2.65 11.33
C ALA A 356 4.71 1.69 12.28
N LEU A 357 5.96 1.98 12.64
CA LEU A 357 6.72 1.22 13.63
C LEU A 357 6.05 1.25 15.01
N GLU A 358 5.58 2.43 15.45
CA GLU A 358 4.87 2.60 16.72
C GLU A 358 3.56 1.81 16.77
N ALA A 359 2.83 1.79 15.67
CA ALA A 359 1.56 1.05 15.54
C ALA A 359 1.74 -0.47 15.43
N LEU A 360 2.92 -0.94 15.01
CA LEU A 360 3.15 -2.32 14.63
C LEU A 360 2.87 -3.36 15.74
N PRO A 361 3.27 -3.16 17.02
CA PRO A 361 2.97 -4.13 18.07
C PRO A 361 1.48 -4.40 18.23
N LEU A 362 0.66 -3.35 18.25
CA LEU A 362 -0.80 -3.44 18.38
C LEU A 362 -1.43 -4.13 17.16
N VAL A 363 -0.97 -3.81 15.95
CA VAL A 363 -1.45 -4.48 14.73
C VAL A 363 -1.13 -5.97 14.76
N ILE A 364 0.09 -6.36 15.17
CA ILE A 364 0.48 -7.77 15.29
C ILE A 364 -0.38 -8.49 16.33
N ASP A 365 -0.68 -7.87 17.47
CA ASP A 365 -1.52 -8.50 18.49
C ASP A 365 -2.95 -8.70 18.01
N LEU A 366 -3.56 -7.69 17.40
CA LEU A 366 -4.90 -7.79 16.82
C LEU A 366 -4.96 -8.86 15.72
N MET A 367 -3.98 -8.91 14.82
CA MET A 367 -3.92 -9.98 13.81
C MET A 367 -3.67 -11.35 14.42
N SER A 368 -2.86 -11.43 15.48
CA SER A 368 -2.58 -12.67 16.21
C SER A 368 -3.83 -13.24 16.85
N GLU A 369 -4.72 -12.40 17.38
CA GLU A 369 -6.02 -12.80 17.90
C GLU A 369 -6.93 -13.35 16.78
N GLU A 370 -6.98 -12.67 15.63
CA GLU A 370 -7.85 -13.06 14.51
C GLU A 370 -7.38 -14.34 13.79
N LEU A 371 -6.06 -14.54 13.69
CA LEU A 371 -5.44 -15.62 12.93
C LEU A 371 -4.84 -16.74 13.81
N ASN A 372 -4.98 -16.62 15.14
CA ASN A 372 -4.42 -17.56 16.11
C ASN A 372 -2.90 -17.76 15.94
N TRP A 373 -2.15 -16.67 15.78
CA TRP A 373 -0.70 -16.76 15.62
C TRP A 373 0.00 -17.21 16.90
N SER A 374 1.03 -18.06 16.73
CA SER A 374 1.95 -18.40 17.82
C SER A 374 2.91 -17.24 18.14
N GLU A 375 3.53 -17.25 19.32
CA GLU A 375 4.57 -16.26 19.66
C GLU A 375 5.73 -16.25 18.66
N LYS A 376 6.10 -17.42 18.11
CA LYS A 376 7.11 -17.52 17.04
C LYS A 376 6.66 -16.80 15.76
N ARG A 377 5.37 -16.93 15.42
CA ARG A 377 4.76 -16.26 14.26
C ARG A 377 4.72 -14.75 14.46
N LYS A 378 4.35 -14.27 15.66
CA LYS A 378 4.38 -12.85 16.03
C LYS A 378 5.79 -12.25 15.92
N GLU A 379 6.80 -12.96 16.42
CA GLU A 379 8.20 -12.53 16.33
C GLU A 379 8.70 -12.46 14.88
N ARG A 380 8.27 -13.41 14.03
CA ARG A 380 8.58 -13.37 12.60
C ARG A 380 7.93 -12.17 11.93
N GLU A 381 6.65 -11.92 12.19
CA GLU A 381 5.93 -10.76 11.66
C GLU A 381 6.55 -9.44 12.10
N TRP A 382 7.04 -9.36 13.35
CA TRP A 382 7.83 -8.22 13.82
C TRP A 382 9.07 -7.99 12.95
N LYS A 383 9.93 -9.01 12.82
CA LYS A 383 11.21 -8.89 12.09
C LYS A 383 10.99 -8.54 10.62
N GLU A 384 10.09 -9.25 9.94
CA GLU A 384 9.82 -9.03 8.52
C GLU A 384 9.18 -7.66 8.27
N SER A 385 8.28 -7.21 9.14
CA SER A 385 7.65 -5.90 9.02
C SER A 385 8.62 -4.76 9.31
N VAL A 386 9.48 -4.87 10.33
CA VAL A 386 10.52 -3.86 10.60
C VAL A 386 11.51 -3.79 9.44
N HIS A 387 11.91 -4.93 8.87
CA HIS A 387 12.75 -4.97 7.68
C HIS A 387 12.05 -4.28 6.49
N PHE A 388 10.77 -4.56 6.26
CA PHE A 388 9.97 -3.87 5.24
C PHE A 388 9.92 -2.35 5.46
N LEU A 389 9.73 -1.88 6.70
CA LEU A 389 9.75 -0.44 7.01
C LEU A 389 11.08 0.23 6.66
N GLY A 390 12.19 -0.51 6.65
CA GLY A 390 13.47 -0.02 6.10
C GLY A 390 13.38 0.39 4.62
N SER A 391 12.61 -0.34 3.81
CA SER A 391 12.35 0.03 2.41
C SER A 391 11.41 1.24 2.26
N MET A 392 10.71 1.60 3.34
CA MET A 392 9.79 2.75 3.44
C MET A 392 10.46 4.00 4.04
N GLY A 393 11.79 3.98 4.19
CA GLY A 393 12.57 5.13 4.67
C GLY A 393 12.71 5.21 6.20
N LEU A 394 12.41 4.12 6.93
CA LEU A 394 12.67 4.06 8.37
C LEU A 394 14.19 4.21 8.65
N PRO A 395 14.60 5.11 9.57
CA PRO A 395 16.02 5.31 9.88
C PRO A 395 16.72 4.04 10.36
N LYS A 396 18.00 3.86 10.00
CA LYS A 396 18.78 2.65 10.32
C LYS A 396 18.84 2.36 11.83
N GLY A 397 18.97 3.39 12.67
CA GLY A 397 18.97 3.25 14.13
C GLY A 397 17.66 2.68 14.70
N LYS A 398 16.54 2.82 13.98
CA LYS A 398 15.23 2.30 14.39
C LYS A 398 14.97 0.87 13.92
N LEU A 399 15.75 0.35 12.97
CA LEU A 399 15.58 -1.02 12.45
C LEU A 399 15.98 -2.11 13.46
N THR A 400 16.79 -1.76 14.46
CA THR A 400 17.27 -2.68 15.50
C THR A 400 16.42 -2.64 16.77
N LEU A 401 15.40 -1.77 16.82
CA LEU A 401 14.51 -1.68 17.97
C LEU A 401 13.73 -2.98 18.16
N THR A 402 13.71 -3.44 19.40
CA THR A 402 12.89 -4.57 19.82
C THR A 402 11.45 -4.12 20.02
N ARG A 403 10.52 -5.07 19.91
CA ARG A 403 9.10 -4.83 20.16
C ARG A 403 8.83 -4.17 21.52
N LYS A 404 9.48 -4.66 22.59
CA LYS A 404 9.36 -4.11 23.94
C LYS A 404 9.84 -2.66 24.05
N GLU A 405 10.92 -2.32 23.35
CA GLU A 405 11.43 -0.95 23.32
C GLU A 405 10.43 0.01 22.65
N VAL A 406 9.80 -0.42 21.56
CA VAL A 406 8.73 0.34 20.89
C VAL A 406 7.51 0.51 21.80
N GLU A 407 7.04 -0.57 22.44
CA GLU A 407 5.93 -0.53 23.40
C GLU A 407 6.22 0.40 24.59
N SER A 408 7.48 0.52 25.00
CA SER A 408 7.91 1.47 26.04
C SER A 408 8.04 2.93 25.58
N GLY A 409 7.71 3.21 24.31
CA GLY A 409 7.76 4.55 23.72
C GLY A 409 9.15 5.02 23.27
N ARG A 410 10.11 4.11 23.03
CA ARG A 410 11.46 4.52 22.59
C ARG A 410 11.53 5.08 21.17
N VAL A 411 10.55 4.81 20.30
CA VAL A 411 10.55 5.35 18.93
C VAL A 411 10.54 6.87 18.91
N GLY A 412 9.79 7.50 19.81
CA GLY A 412 9.68 8.96 19.94
C GLY A 412 10.81 9.61 20.74
N LYS A 413 11.83 8.86 21.18
CA LYS A 413 13.02 9.44 21.82
C LYS A 413 14.04 9.76 20.74
N TYR A 414 14.29 11.05 20.53
CA TYR A 414 15.34 11.50 19.62
C TYR A 414 16.72 11.08 20.14
N GLU A 415 17.48 10.38 19.31
CA GLU A 415 18.94 10.34 19.47
C GLU A 415 19.52 11.69 18.98
N ASP A 416 20.68 12.10 19.48
CA ASP A 416 21.24 13.45 19.24
C ASP A 416 21.35 13.80 17.75
N GLU A 417 21.66 12.81 16.89
CA GLU A 417 21.71 12.99 15.43
C GLU A 417 20.34 13.33 14.83
N GLU A 418 19.27 12.71 15.34
CA GLU A 418 17.90 12.89 14.86
C GLU A 418 17.29 14.21 15.34
N TYR A 419 17.56 14.61 16.59
CA TYR A 419 17.01 15.85 17.16
C TYR A 419 17.37 17.09 16.32
N SER A 420 18.59 17.12 15.77
CA SER A 420 19.06 18.21 14.91
C SER A 420 18.32 18.33 13.57
N LEU A 421 17.65 17.25 13.14
CA LEU A 421 16.94 17.19 11.87
C LEU A 421 15.51 17.75 11.95
N TYR A 422 14.87 17.70 13.12
CA TYR A 422 13.43 17.98 13.28
C TYR A 422 13.08 19.42 13.72
N ALA A 423 14.01 20.19 14.27
CA ALA A 423 13.73 21.54 14.78
C ALA A 423 14.76 22.58 14.32
N ARG A 424 14.38 23.86 14.22
CA ARG A 424 15.36 24.96 14.18
C ARG A 424 15.97 25.10 15.58
N HIS A 425 17.25 25.42 15.62
CA HIS A 425 17.95 25.74 16.86
C HIS A 425 18.00 27.25 17.13
N ASP A 426 17.46 28.06 16.21
CA ASP A 426 17.33 29.49 16.39
C ASP A 426 16.25 29.77 17.44
N LYS A 427 16.60 30.56 18.46
CA LYS A 427 15.62 31.04 19.45
C LYS A 427 14.64 31.96 18.72
N PRO A 428 13.33 31.87 18.97
CA PRO A 428 12.38 32.92 18.58
C PRO A 428 12.96 34.31 18.92
N ASP A 429 12.98 35.22 17.93
CA ASP A 429 13.52 36.57 18.08
C ASP A 429 12.80 37.38 19.19
N GLU A 430 11.59 36.94 19.55
CA GLU A 430 10.72 37.55 20.57
C GLU A 430 10.74 36.81 21.93
N LEU A 431 11.68 35.89 22.18
CA LEU A 431 11.85 35.34 23.53
C LEU A 431 12.42 36.43 24.45
N LEU A 432 11.56 36.96 25.32
CA LEU A 432 12.03 37.72 26.46
C LEU A 432 12.94 36.82 27.31
N GLU A 433 14.02 37.38 27.84
CA GLU A 433 14.94 36.66 28.73
C GLU A 433 14.22 36.10 29.98
N SER A 434 13.07 36.69 30.33
CA SER A 434 12.14 36.23 31.37
C SER A 434 11.43 34.91 31.05
N ASP A 435 11.28 34.60 29.76
CA ASP A 435 10.51 33.47 29.25
C ASP A 435 11.41 32.24 29.02
N SER A 436 12.72 32.46 28.80
CA SER A 436 13.72 31.40 28.74
C SER A 436 14.33 31.10 30.11
N LYS A 437 13.54 30.59 31.06
CA LYS A 437 14.06 30.12 32.37
C LYS A 437 14.44 28.64 32.41
N PHE A 438 14.51 27.98 31.26
CA PHE A 438 14.90 26.57 31.18
C PHE A 438 16.33 26.45 30.65
N PRO A 439 17.24 25.83 31.41
CA PRO A 439 18.53 25.39 30.88
C PRO A 439 18.29 24.48 29.67
N SER A 440 19.18 24.56 28.68
CA SER A 440 19.16 23.62 27.54
C SER A 440 19.13 22.18 28.07
N GLY A 441 18.16 21.38 27.61
CA GLY A 441 17.98 19.98 28.01
C GLY A 441 17.10 19.70 29.24
N HIS A 442 16.34 20.68 29.77
CA HIS A 442 15.37 20.44 30.86
C HIS A 442 13.90 20.45 30.39
N ASN A 443 13.15 19.38 30.69
CA ASN A 443 11.71 19.27 30.43
C ASN A 443 10.89 19.82 31.63
N PRO A 444 10.04 20.85 31.45
CA PRO A 444 9.35 21.54 32.54
C PRO A 444 8.26 20.74 33.25
N VAL A 445 7.80 19.61 32.70
CA VAL A 445 6.71 18.80 33.32
C VAL A 445 7.20 17.70 34.27
N MET A 446 8.52 17.52 34.41
CA MET A 446 9.09 16.52 35.32
C MET A 446 10.03 17.17 36.34
N SER A 447 9.48 17.58 37.48
CA SER A 447 10.28 17.84 38.69
C SER A 447 9.74 17.01 39.87
N LYS A 448 10.63 16.69 40.82
CA LYS A 448 10.26 16.04 42.10
C LYS A 448 9.29 16.90 42.93
N GLU A 449 9.12 18.16 42.59
CA GLU A 449 8.28 19.13 43.29
C GLU A 449 6.96 19.45 42.55
N SER A 450 6.73 18.84 41.38
CA SER A 450 5.47 18.99 40.64
C SER A 450 4.29 18.60 41.53
N LYS A 451 3.25 19.45 41.57
CA LYS A 451 2.00 19.17 42.31
C LYS A 451 1.28 17.90 41.83
N ALA A 452 1.64 17.35 40.67
CA ALA A 452 1.12 16.08 40.18
C ALA A 452 1.82 14.84 40.80
N ASN A 453 2.93 15.05 41.53
CA ASN A 453 3.67 14.02 42.27
C ASN A 453 3.39 14.05 43.79
N LYS A 454 2.41 14.85 44.24
CA LYS A 454 1.81 14.82 45.58
C LYS A 454 0.34 14.51 45.45
#